data_AF-A0A842L0I9-F1
#
_entry.id   AF-A0A842L0I9-F1
#
_cell.length_a   1.000
_cell.length_b   1.000
_cell.length_c   1.000
_cell.angle_alpha   90.00
_cell.angle_beta   90.00
_cell.angle_gamma   90.00
#
_symmetry.space_group_name_H-M   'P 1'
#
loop_
_entity.id
_entity.type
_entity.pdbx_description
1 polymer ?
#
loop_
_entity_poly.entity_id
_entity_poly.type
_entity_poly.pdbx_seq_one_letter_code
_entity_poly.pdbx_strand_id
1 'polypeptide(L)'
;IDDLRKKKIPLEDLAFNVMVSKDLDEYVDTTPQHVKAARQLERSGKKVKRGDIISFVKTVSPDGVKPTTLARPEDIDVNKYIEYMRSTFEQLLDALGYEFDEIITSTRLEDFFWS
;
A
#
# COMPACT_ATOMS: atom_id res chain seq x y z
N ILE A 1 4.56 -8.61 -10.07
CA ILE A 1 5.57 -8.06 -9.13
C ILE A 1 6.57 -7.13 -9.82
N ASP A 2 7.01 -7.46 -11.04
CA ASP A 2 8.01 -6.66 -11.75
C ASP A 2 7.57 -5.22 -12.05
N ASP A 3 6.33 -5.00 -12.47
CA ASP A 3 5.81 -3.65 -12.69
C ASP A 3 5.73 -2.82 -11.40
N LEU A 4 5.44 -3.47 -10.26
CA LEU A 4 5.47 -2.83 -8.95
C LEU A 4 6.90 -2.37 -8.60
N ARG A 5 7.90 -3.21 -8.86
CA ARG A 5 9.33 -2.85 -8.64
C ARG A 5 9.78 -1.75 -9.58
N LYS A 6 9.35 -1.79 -10.86
CA LYS A 6 9.65 -0.80 -11.90
C LYS A 6 8.80 0.48 -11.76
N LYS A 7 7.94 0.57 -10.75
CA LYS A 7 7.06 1.74 -10.47
C LYS A 7 6.13 2.10 -11.63
N LYS A 8 5.71 1.09 -12.41
CA LYS A 8 4.83 1.26 -13.57
C LYS A 8 3.34 1.19 -13.22
N ILE A 9 3.02 0.73 -12.01
CA ILE A 9 1.64 0.63 -11.54
C ILE A 9 1.16 2.03 -11.13
N PRO A 10 0.01 2.51 -11.64
CA PRO A 10 -0.60 3.75 -11.19
C PRO A 10 -0.86 3.76 -9.68
N LEU A 11 -0.81 4.95 -9.06
CA LEU A 11 -0.94 5.07 -7.60
C LEU A 11 -2.36 4.70 -7.12
N GLU A 12 -3.36 4.95 -7.96
CA GLU A 12 -4.76 4.58 -7.76
C GLU A 12 -4.94 3.06 -7.62
N ASP A 13 -4.19 2.26 -8.37
CA ASP A 13 -4.26 0.79 -8.31
C ASP A 13 -3.52 0.21 -7.09
N LEU A 14 -2.68 1.03 -6.46
CA LEU A 14 -2.00 0.72 -5.19
C LEU A 14 -2.74 1.26 -3.97
N ALA A 15 -3.84 1.98 -4.17
CA ALA A 15 -4.51 2.74 -3.12
C ALA A 15 -5.32 1.85 -2.18
N PHE A 16 -5.11 2.06 -0.88
CA PHE A 16 -6.02 1.64 0.16
C PHE A 16 -7.08 2.73 0.35
N ASN A 17 -8.34 2.33 0.34
CA ASN A 17 -9.48 3.25 0.48
C ASN A 17 -10.20 2.94 1.80
N VAL A 18 -10.10 3.84 2.77
CA VAL A 18 -10.65 3.63 4.10
C VAL A 18 -11.39 4.88 4.56
N MET A 19 -12.59 4.69 5.10
CA MET A 19 -13.42 5.77 5.64
C MET A 19 -12.87 6.27 6.98
N VAL A 20 -12.84 7.59 7.17
CA VAL A 20 -12.66 8.19 8.50
C VAL A 20 -14.00 8.15 9.23
N SER A 21 -14.09 7.36 10.30
CA SER A 21 -15.35 7.11 11.01
C SER A 21 -15.69 8.12 12.11
N LYS A 22 -14.73 8.98 12.46
CA LYS A 22 -14.79 10.01 13.51
C LYS A 22 -14.08 11.28 13.05
N ASP A 23 -14.17 12.37 13.80
CA ASP A 23 -13.36 13.55 13.52
C ASP A 23 -11.88 13.27 13.86
N LEU A 24 -10.94 13.94 13.17
CA LEU A 24 -9.50 13.60 13.24
C LEU A 24 -8.86 13.86 14.60
N ASP A 25 -9.46 14.76 15.39
CA ASP A 25 -9.11 15.10 16.77
C ASP A 25 -9.60 14.03 17.78
N GLU A 26 -10.63 13.25 17.43
CA GLU A 26 -11.11 12.13 18.26
C GLU A 26 -10.16 10.91 18.26
N TYR A 27 -9.18 10.87 17.35
CA TYR A 27 -8.15 9.82 17.30
C TYR A 27 -6.96 10.17 18.22
N VAL A 28 -7.11 9.87 19.51
CA VAL A 28 -6.14 10.22 20.57
C VAL A 28 -5.20 9.08 20.99
N ASP A 29 -5.69 7.83 21.02
CA ASP A 29 -4.90 6.71 21.56
C ASP A 29 -3.91 6.15 20.54
N THR A 30 -4.42 5.83 19.35
CA THR A 30 -3.62 5.38 18.21
C THR A 30 -4.02 6.20 17.00
N THR A 31 -3.07 6.39 16.08
CA THR A 31 -3.35 7.05 14.81
C THR A 31 -3.31 6.01 13.70
N PRO A 32 -4.48 5.48 13.27
CA PRO A 32 -4.58 4.58 12.13
C PRO A 32 -3.96 5.18 10.87
N GLN A 33 -3.57 4.33 9.92
CA GLN A 33 -2.88 4.78 8.72
C GLN A 33 -3.71 5.74 7.85
N HIS A 34 -5.01 5.49 7.69
CA HIS A 34 -5.91 6.39 6.98
C HIS A 34 -6.04 7.75 7.68
N VAL A 35 -5.95 7.78 9.02
CA VAL A 35 -5.94 9.03 9.82
C VAL A 35 -4.60 9.78 9.66
N LYS A 36 -3.46 9.07 9.60
CA LYS A 36 -2.17 9.69 9.29
C LYS A 36 -2.20 10.38 7.92
N ALA A 37 -2.71 9.67 6.90
CA ALA A 37 -2.89 10.23 5.57
C ALA A 37 -3.87 11.43 5.58
N ALA A 38 -4.99 11.32 6.28
CA ALA A 38 -5.93 12.43 6.43
C ALA A 38 -5.29 13.69 7.05
N ARG A 39 -4.48 13.52 8.11
CA ARG A 39 -3.73 14.65 8.71
C ARG A 39 -2.72 15.27 7.75
N GLN A 40 -2.12 14.48 6.84
CA GLN A 40 -1.28 15.05 5.77
C GLN A 40 -2.10 15.88 4.78
N LEU A 41 -3.32 15.46 4.45
CA LEU A 41 -4.24 16.25 3.61
C LEU A 41 -4.58 17.59 4.27
N GLU A 42 -4.88 17.61 5.58
CA GLU A 42 -5.14 18.85 6.32
C GLU A 42 -3.95 19.80 6.31
N ARG A 43 -2.73 19.29 6.52
CA ARG A 43 -1.50 20.09 6.41
C ARG A 43 -1.28 20.68 5.01
N SER A 44 -1.82 20.03 3.97
CA SER A 44 -1.80 20.54 2.59
C SER A 44 -2.95 21.52 2.28
N GLY A 45 -3.79 21.85 3.27
CA GLY A 45 -4.91 22.79 3.13
C GLY A 45 -6.24 22.15 2.72
N LYS A 46 -6.32 20.83 2.61
CA LYS A 46 -7.57 20.11 2.31
C LYS A 46 -8.31 19.76 3.61
N LYS A 47 -9.57 20.15 3.72
CA LYS A 47 -10.41 19.73 4.86
C LYS A 47 -10.81 18.27 4.71
N VAL A 48 -10.67 17.50 5.80
CA VAL A 48 -11.18 16.13 5.92
C VAL A 48 -12.27 16.13 6.98
N LYS A 49 -13.36 15.42 6.71
CA LYS A 49 -14.50 15.27 7.62
C LYS A 49 -14.78 13.81 7.91
N ARG A 50 -15.47 13.57 9.02
CA ARG A 50 -16.12 12.27 9.27
C ARG A 50 -16.96 11.84 8.07
N GLY A 51 -16.79 10.59 7.66
CA GLY A 51 -17.45 9.98 6.51
C GLY A 51 -16.64 10.03 5.21
N ASP A 52 -15.57 10.84 5.15
CA ASP A 52 -14.72 10.91 3.97
C ASP A 52 -13.94 9.60 3.77
N ILE A 53 -13.78 9.20 2.51
CA ILE A 53 -12.90 8.10 2.11
C ILE A 53 -11.51 8.65 1.86
N ILE A 54 -10.51 8.11 2.55
CA ILE A 54 -9.12 8.46 2.39
C ILE A 54 -8.44 7.39 1.53
N SER A 55 -8.02 7.81 0.35
CA SER A 55 -7.17 7.03 -0.55
C SER A 55 -5.71 7.28 -0.22
N PHE A 56 -4.97 6.24 0.17
CA PHE A 56 -3.56 6.34 0.54
C PHE A 56 -2.75 5.12 0.09
N VAL A 57 -1.46 5.31 -0.08
CA VAL A 57 -0.51 4.26 -0.49
C VAL A 57 0.54 4.03 0.60
N LYS A 58 1.15 2.83 0.63
CA LYS A 58 2.28 2.56 1.52
C LYS A 58 3.54 3.17 0.96
N THR A 59 4.27 3.88 1.80
CA THR A 59 5.47 4.62 1.40
C THR A 59 6.59 4.39 2.37
N VAL A 60 7.83 4.60 1.92
CA VAL A 60 9.02 4.56 2.77
C VAL A 60 9.17 5.80 3.65
N SER A 61 8.17 6.70 3.65
CA SER A 61 8.19 7.91 4.49
C SER A 61 8.07 7.57 5.98
N PRO A 62 8.47 8.49 6.89
CA PRO A 62 8.36 8.26 8.34
C PRO A 62 6.93 7.94 8.82
N ASP A 63 5.91 8.50 8.15
CA ASP A 63 4.50 8.20 8.46
C ASP A 63 4.07 6.80 7.99
N GLY A 64 4.87 6.15 7.12
CA GLY A 64 4.64 4.86 6.49
C GLY A 64 3.61 4.89 5.37
N VAL A 65 2.91 6.02 5.20
CA VAL A 65 1.82 6.21 4.22
C VAL A 65 1.77 7.64 3.74
N LYS A 66 1.21 7.83 2.53
CA LYS A 66 0.84 9.14 2.00
C LYS A 66 -0.52 9.06 1.30
N PRO A 67 -1.33 10.13 1.32
CA PRO A 67 -2.48 10.25 0.43
C PRO A 67 -2.06 10.08 -1.01
N THR A 68 -2.88 9.44 -1.85
CA THR A 68 -2.57 9.24 -3.28
C THR A 68 -2.26 10.56 -3.98
N THR A 69 -2.96 11.64 -3.62
CA THR A 69 -2.76 12.97 -4.22
C THR A 69 -1.45 13.66 -3.80
N LEU A 70 -0.77 13.18 -2.76
CA LEU A 70 0.50 13.73 -2.26
C LEU A 70 1.68 12.77 -2.45
N ALA A 71 1.41 11.54 -2.89
CA ALA A 71 2.42 10.52 -3.12
C ALA A 71 3.00 10.64 -4.54
N ARG A 72 4.24 10.18 -4.69
CA ARG A 72 4.87 9.96 -5.98
C ARG A 72 5.26 8.48 -6.13
N PRO A 73 5.38 7.94 -7.36
CA PRO A 73 5.77 6.54 -7.57
C PRO A 73 7.06 6.14 -6.84
N GLU A 74 8.03 7.05 -6.76
CA GLU A 74 9.29 6.86 -6.03
C GLU A 74 9.11 6.69 -4.52
N ASP A 75 8.03 7.20 -3.93
CA ASP A 75 7.77 7.08 -2.50
C ASP A 75 7.30 5.66 -2.10
N ILE A 76 6.80 4.86 -3.05
CA ILE A 76 6.13 3.58 -2.78
C ILE A 76 7.07 2.57 -2.10
N ASP A 77 6.60 1.98 -0.99
CA ASP A 77 7.31 0.89 -0.32
C ASP A 77 6.96 -0.45 -0.97
N VAL A 78 7.77 -0.86 -1.95
CA VAL A 78 7.56 -2.11 -2.69
C VAL A 78 7.56 -3.33 -1.78
N ASN A 79 8.39 -3.33 -0.73
CA ASN A 79 8.50 -4.48 0.17
C ASN A 79 7.21 -4.67 0.96
N LYS A 80 6.56 -3.59 1.40
CA LYS A 80 5.26 -3.67 2.09
C LYS A 80 4.16 -4.27 1.23
N TYR A 81 4.11 -3.92 -0.05
CA TYR A 81 3.15 -4.53 -0.97
C TYR A 81 3.46 -6.01 -1.23
N ILE A 82 4.75 -6.40 -1.32
CA ILE A 82 5.13 -7.82 -1.42
C ILE A 82 4.77 -8.59 -0.16
N GLU A 83 4.99 -8.02 1.02
CA GLU A 83 4.59 -8.61 2.30
C GLU A 83 3.08 -8.86 2.36
N TYR A 84 2.26 -7.91 1.91
CA TYR A 84 0.81 -8.10 1.84
C TYR A 84 0.37 -9.14 0.81
N MET A 85 1.04 -9.19 -0.35
CA MET A 85 0.78 -10.25 -1.31
C MET A 85 1.11 -11.61 -0.70
N ARG A 86 2.28 -11.77 -0.09
CA ARG A 86 2.65 -13.01 0.60
C ARG A 86 1.58 -13.39 1.62
N SER A 87 1.27 -12.53 2.58
CA SER A 87 0.34 -12.88 3.66
C SER A 87 -1.06 -13.22 3.16
N THR A 88 -1.51 -12.62 2.05
CA THR A 88 -2.79 -12.94 1.41
C THR A 88 -2.77 -14.31 0.74
N PHE A 89 -1.66 -14.67 0.09
CA PHE A 89 -1.56 -15.90 -0.70
C PHE A 89 -1.00 -17.09 0.08
N GLU A 90 -0.32 -16.89 1.20
CA GLU A 90 0.31 -17.96 2.00
C GLU A 90 -0.69 -19.06 2.36
N GLN A 91 -1.86 -18.69 2.90
CA GLN A 91 -2.91 -19.66 3.22
C GLN A 91 -3.44 -20.44 2.00
N LEU A 92 -3.47 -19.80 0.84
CA LEU A 92 -3.96 -20.41 -0.40
C LEU A 92 -2.92 -21.34 -1.02
N LEU A 93 -1.65 -20.94 -0.98
CA LEU A 93 -0.53 -21.67 -1.56
C LEU A 93 -0.15 -22.88 -0.71
N ASP A 94 -0.18 -22.75 0.62
CA ASP A 94 0.04 -23.85 1.55
C ASP A 94 -0.96 -24.99 1.31
N ALA A 95 -2.23 -24.66 1.07
CA ALA A 95 -3.27 -25.65 0.74
C ALA A 95 -3.02 -26.38 -0.58
N LEU A 96 -2.25 -25.78 -1.48
CA LEU A 96 -1.86 -26.32 -2.78
C LEU A 96 -0.46 -26.97 -2.76
N GLY A 97 0.25 -26.91 -1.63
CA GLY A 97 1.59 -27.46 -1.48
C GLY A 97 2.69 -26.63 -2.14
N TYR A 98 2.48 -25.32 -2.30
CA TYR A 98 3.47 -24.40 -2.86
C TYR A 98 3.95 -23.39 -1.82
N GLU A 99 5.23 -23.03 -1.87
CA GLU A 99 5.75 -21.88 -1.13
C GLU A 99 5.75 -20.61 -2.00
N PHE A 100 5.36 -19.48 -1.42
CA PHE A 100 5.32 -18.19 -2.14
C PHE A 100 6.67 -17.80 -2.77
N ASP A 101 7.78 -18.08 -2.07
CA ASP A 101 9.13 -17.75 -2.56
C ASP A 101 9.54 -18.54 -3.79
N GLU A 102 9.13 -19.80 -3.87
CA GLU A 102 9.40 -20.66 -5.03
C GLU A 102 8.71 -20.11 -6.28
N ILE A 103 7.47 -19.64 -6.16
CA ILE A 103 6.69 -19.07 -7.27
C ILE A 103 7.33 -17.78 -7.80
N ILE A 104 7.71 -16.87 -6.90
CA ILE A 104 8.34 -15.60 -7.31
C ILE A 104 9.71 -15.83 -7.93
N THR A 105 10.46 -16.82 -7.46
CA THR A 105 11.77 -17.18 -8.02
C THR A 105 11.63 -17.84 -9.38
N SER A 106 10.68 -18.76 -9.54
CA SER A 106 10.40 -19.45 -10.81
C SER A 106 9.96 -18.47 -11.90
N THR A 107 9.04 -17.54 -11.57
CA THR A 107 8.59 -16.49 -12.49
C THR A 107 9.77 -15.64 -12.98
N ARG A 108 10.69 -15.28 -12.07
CA ARG A 108 11.90 -14.51 -12.43
C ARG A 108 12.81 -15.29 -13.39
N LEU A 109 13.03 -16.58 -13.13
CA LEU A 109 13.87 -17.42 -13.99
C LEU A 109 13.26 -17.55 -15.39
N GLU A 110 11.95 -17.78 -15.51
CA GLU A 110 11.24 -17.80 -16.79
C GLU A 110 11.41 -16.49 -17.58
N ASP A 111 11.26 -15.33 -16.91
CA ASP A 111 11.46 -14.02 -17.54
C ASP A 111 12.90 -13.84 -18.08
N PHE A 112 13.92 -14.44 -17.45
CA PHE A 112 15.32 -14.39 -17.93
C PHE A 112 15.60 -15.30 -19.13
N PHE A 113 14.93 -16.44 -19.23
CA PHE A 113 15.16 -17.40 -20.33
C PHE A 113 14.42 -17.03 -21.62
N TRP A 114 13.38 -16.20 -21.52
CA TRP A 114 12.53 -15.81 -22.64
C TRP A 114 12.59 -14.32 -23.00
N SER A 115 13.56 -13.57 -22.46
CA SER A 115 13.86 -12.17 -22.82
C SER A 115 14.91 -12.03 -23.91
#